data_AF-A0A920FTQ9-F1
#
_entry.id   AF-A0A920FTQ9-F1
#
_cell.length_a   1.000
_cell.length_b   1.000
_cell.length_c   1.000
_cell.angle_alpha   90.00
_cell.angle_beta   90.00
_cell.angle_gamma   90.00
#
_symmetry.space_group_name_H-M   'P 1'
#
loop_
_entity.id
_entity.type
_entity.pdbx_description
1 polymer ?
#
loop_
_entity_poly.entity_id
_entity_poly.type
_entity_poly.pdbx_seq_one_letter_code
_entity_poly.pdbx_strand_id
1 'polypeptide(L)'
;MDKLDKESRRLEQIIIRPNTRSSLYLSENFDLNLKSSQPIKSLLKMSTIEYQDLYNLEEFGVAQYPEVGELIAIRERYAGYLKRQDIEIESLHKSMRLSIPKDIDYMLINGLSNEAKESCFR
;
A
#
# COMPACT_ATOMS: atom_id res chain seq x y z
N MET A 1 -1.26 -23.71 -2.94
CA MET A 1 -1.95 -22.40 -2.81
C MET A 1 -2.29 -22.23 -1.35
N ASP A 2 -1.60 -21.29 -0.70
CA ASP A 2 -1.71 -21.01 0.72
C ASP A 2 -3.14 -20.60 1.10
N LYS A 3 -3.58 -20.89 2.34
CA LYS A 3 -4.92 -20.49 2.84
C LYS A 3 -5.11 -18.99 2.71
N LEU A 4 -4.04 -18.25 2.99
CA LEU A 4 -3.97 -16.80 2.91
C LEU A 4 -4.25 -16.27 1.50
N ASP A 5 -3.65 -16.88 0.48
CA ASP A 5 -3.86 -16.47 -0.92
C ASP A 5 -5.29 -16.73 -1.37
N LYS A 6 -5.90 -17.83 -0.92
CA LYS A 6 -7.29 -18.18 -1.25
C LYS A 6 -8.26 -17.16 -0.66
N GLU A 7 -8.12 -16.85 0.62
CA GLU A 7 -8.98 -15.86 1.27
C GLU A 7 -8.75 -14.46 0.70
N SER A 8 -7.50 -14.07 0.46
CA SER A 8 -7.20 -12.78 -0.18
C SER A 8 -7.87 -12.65 -1.55
N ARG A 9 -7.85 -13.70 -2.38
CA ARG A 9 -8.55 -13.72 -3.68
C ARG A 9 -10.06 -13.69 -3.52
N ARG A 10 -10.62 -14.39 -2.53
CA ARG A 10 -12.06 -14.36 -2.23
C ARG A 10 -12.52 -12.93 -1.93
N LEU A 11 -11.81 -12.23 -1.05
CA LEU A 11 -12.11 -10.83 -0.69
C LEU A 11 -11.93 -9.86 -1.88
N GLU A 12 -11.03 -10.16 -2.81
CA GLU A 12 -10.84 -9.38 -4.05
C GLU A 12 -12.00 -9.56 -5.04
N GLN A 13 -12.64 -10.74 -5.05
CA GLN A 13 -13.74 -11.06 -5.97
C GLN A 13 -15.11 -10.57 -5.48
N ILE A 14 -15.25 -10.36 -4.18
CA ILE A 14 -16.49 -9.86 -3.59
C ILE A 14 -16.54 -8.34 -3.73
N ILE A 15 -17.48 -7.85 -4.53
CA ILE A 15 -17.59 -6.43 -4.88
C ILE A 15 -18.78 -5.80 -4.16
N ILE A 16 -18.54 -4.70 -3.44
CA ILE A 16 -19.61 -3.84 -2.92
C ILE A 16 -19.95 -2.82 -3.99
N ARG A 17 -21.26 -2.61 -4.19
CA ARG A 17 -21.78 -1.58 -5.09
C ARG A 17 -22.30 -0.37 -4.29
N PRO A 18 -22.23 0.85 -4.85
CA PRO A 18 -22.87 2.00 -4.24
C PRO A 18 -24.40 1.82 -4.19
N ASN A 19 -25.05 2.50 -3.24
CA ASN A 19 -26.51 2.45 -3.01
C ASN A 19 -27.06 1.06 -2.64
N THR A 20 -26.23 0.22 -2.03
CA THR A 20 -26.59 -1.06 -1.41
C THR A 20 -26.72 -0.93 0.10
N ARG A 21 -27.33 -1.92 0.76
CA ARG A 21 -27.41 -1.97 2.22
C ARG A 21 -26.03 -1.96 2.88
N SER A 22 -25.08 -2.70 2.31
CA SER A 22 -23.68 -2.70 2.74
C SER A 22 -23.02 -1.32 2.58
N SER A 23 -23.33 -0.59 1.50
CA SER A 23 -22.81 0.78 1.35
C SER A 23 -23.38 1.77 2.38
N LEU A 24 -24.64 1.60 2.77
CA LEU A 24 -25.26 2.41 3.83
C LEU A 24 -24.62 2.09 5.19
N TYR A 25 -24.45 0.81 5.51
CA TYR A 25 -23.74 0.38 6.72
C TYR A 25 -22.34 1.00 6.82
N LEU A 26 -21.61 1.02 5.70
CA LEU A 26 -20.27 1.64 5.63
C LEU A 26 -20.31 3.16 5.83
N SER A 27 -21.34 3.83 5.31
CA SER A 27 -21.52 5.27 5.54
C SER A 27 -21.89 5.60 7.00
N GLU A 28 -22.72 4.78 7.65
CA GLU A 28 -23.19 5.03 9.02
C GLU A 28 -22.15 4.71 10.09
N ASN A 29 -21.34 3.66 9.89
CA ASN A 29 -20.40 3.18 10.91
C ASN A 29 -18.97 3.68 10.69
N PHE A 30 -18.61 4.04 9.45
CA PHE A 30 -17.23 4.38 9.09
C PHE A 30 -17.10 5.69 8.28
N ASP A 31 -18.18 6.47 8.15
CA ASP A 31 -18.26 7.68 7.31
C ASP A 31 -17.80 7.45 5.86
N LEU A 32 -17.89 6.20 5.37
CA LEU A 32 -17.36 5.80 4.08
C LEU A 32 -18.44 5.83 3.00
N ASN A 33 -18.45 6.91 2.23
CA ASN A 33 -19.33 7.07 1.08
C ASN A 33 -18.72 6.45 -0.19
N LEU A 34 -19.22 5.27 -0.57
CA LEU A 34 -18.85 4.57 -1.80
C LEU A 34 -19.33 5.32 -3.05
N LYS A 35 -18.39 5.88 -3.83
CA LYS A 35 -18.68 6.53 -5.12
C LYS A 35 -18.71 5.57 -6.31
N SER A 36 -18.01 4.45 -6.19
CA SER A 36 -17.88 3.43 -7.23
C SER A 36 -17.85 2.05 -6.58
N SER A 37 -18.12 1.02 -7.38
CA SER A 37 -17.96 -0.36 -6.94
C SER A 37 -16.50 -0.66 -6.63
N GLN A 38 -16.24 -1.36 -5.52
CA GLN A 38 -14.89 -1.76 -5.12
C GLN A 38 -14.91 -3.11 -4.37
N PRO A 39 -13.80 -3.87 -4.39
CA PRO A 39 -13.72 -5.12 -3.66
C PRO A 39 -13.76 -4.89 -2.15
N ILE A 40 -14.35 -5.81 -1.39
CA ILE A 40 -14.35 -5.70 0.09
C ILE A 40 -12.94 -5.68 0.66
N LYS A 41 -11.97 -6.27 -0.04
CA LYS A 41 -10.56 -6.23 0.33
C LYS A 41 -9.99 -4.81 0.38
N SER A 42 -10.46 -3.89 -0.47
CA SER A 42 -9.96 -2.51 -0.45
C SER A 42 -10.33 -1.76 0.82
N LEU A 43 -11.42 -2.17 1.50
CA LEU A 43 -11.84 -1.60 2.77
C LEU A 43 -10.79 -1.81 3.86
N LEU A 44 -10.12 -2.97 3.84
CA LEU A 44 -9.09 -3.32 4.81
C LEU A 44 -7.82 -2.47 4.70
N LYS A 45 -7.70 -1.61 3.67
CA LYS A 45 -6.63 -0.61 3.60
C LYS A 45 -6.84 0.52 4.62
N MET A 46 -8.08 0.71 5.06
CA MET A 46 -8.42 1.70 6.07
C MET A 46 -8.11 1.14 7.46
N SER A 47 -7.42 1.92 8.29
CA SER A 47 -7.12 1.52 9.67
C SER A 47 -8.37 1.41 10.55
N THR A 48 -9.45 2.08 10.17
CA THR A 48 -10.74 2.11 10.88
C THR A 48 -11.61 0.88 10.67
N ILE A 49 -11.30 0.04 9.67
CA ILE A 49 -12.11 -1.15 9.32
C ILE A 49 -11.29 -2.39 9.65
N GLU A 50 -11.83 -3.25 10.50
CA GLU A 50 -11.28 -4.55 10.87
C GLU A 50 -11.86 -5.67 10.00
N TYR A 51 -11.21 -6.83 10.01
CA TYR A 51 -11.71 -7.98 9.25
C TYR A 51 -13.10 -8.44 9.74
N GLN A 52 -13.37 -8.28 11.03
CA GLN A 52 -14.64 -8.68 11.66
C GLN A 52 -15.81 -7.81 11.21
N ASP A 53 -15.55 -6.53 10.89
CA ASP A 53 -16.58 -5.62 10.38
C ASP A 53 -17.13 -6.08 9.03
N LEU A 54 -16.33 -6.83 8.26
CA LEU A 54 -16.77 -7.39 6.99
C LEU A 54 -17.91 -8.39 7.16
N TYR A 55 -18.07 -9.01 8.33
CA TYR A 55 -19.16 -9.97 8.59
C TYR A 55 -20.54 -9.33 8.54
N ASN A 56 -20.61 -8.00 8.74
CA ASN A 56 -21.86 -7.25 8.69
C ASN A 56 -22.27 -6.90 7.25
N LEU A 57 -21.41 -7.15 6.27
CA LEU A 57 -21.68 -6.91 4.86
C LEU A 57 -22.42 -8.10 4.26
N GLU A 58 -23.51 -7.83 3.55
CA GLU A 58 -24.35 -8.86 2.94
C GLU A 58 -23.57 -9.71 1.93
N GLU A 59 -22.65 -9.09 1.19
CA GLU A 59 -21.84 -9.75 0.17
C GLU A 59 -20.71 -10.61 0.75
N PHE A 60 -20.35 -10.46 2.03
CA PHE A 60 -19.24 -11.20 2.64
C PHE A 60 -19.53 -12.70 2.76
N GLY A 61 -20.78 -13.05 3.08
CA GLY A 61 -21.22 -14.43 3.27
C GLY A 61 -20.54 -15.11 4.46
N VAL A 62 -20.08 -16.36 4.27
CA VAL A 62 -19.43 -17.14 5.32
C VAL A 62 -17.91 -16.97 5.24
N ALA A 63 -17.28 -16.66 6.38
CA ALA A 63 -15.82 -16.64 6.49
C ALA A 63 -15.26 -18.04 6.26
N GLN A 64 -14.43 -18.21 5.22
CA GLN A 64 -13.86 -19.52 4.89
C GLN A 64 -12.59 -19.81 5.69
N TYR A 65 -11.80 -18.77 5.99
CA TYR A 65 -10.56 -18.87 6.75
C TYR A 65 -10.42 -17.67 7.71
N PRO A 66 -11.25 -17.61 8.78
CA PRO A 66 -11.20 -16.49 9.71
C PRO A 66 -9.83 -16.36 10.41
N GLU A 67 -9.06 -17.44 10.53
CA GLU A 67 -7.75 -17.43 11.17
C GLU A 67 -6.70 -16.61 10.41
N VAL A 68 -6.88 -16.40 9.09
CA VAL A 68 -5.96 -15.59 8.27
C VAL A 68 -6.51 -14.19 7.97
N GLY A 69 -7.76 -13.91 8.33
CA GLY A 69 -8.43 -12.63 8.01
C GLY A 69 -7.70 -11.41 8.57
N GLU A 70 -7.27 -11.50 9.83
CA GLU A 70 -6.52 -10.41 10.49
C GLU A 70 -5.16 -10.18 9.82
N LEU A 71 -4.47 -11.25 9.43
CA LEU A 71 -3.19 -11.13 8.73
C LEU A 71 -3.37 -10.46 7.35
N ILE A 72 -4.48 -10.71 6.67
CA ILE A 72 -4.81 -10.02 5.41
C ILE A 72 -5.06 -8.54 5.67
N ALA A 73 -5.83 -8.20 6.71
CA ALA A 73 -6.11 -6.81 7.06
C ALA A 73 -4.80 -6.04 7.35
N ILE A 74 -3.91 -6.63 8.14
CA ILE A 74 -2.57 -6.09 8.38
C ILE A 74 -1.83 -5.87 7.05
N ARG A 75 -1.74 -6.90 6.19
CA ARG A 75 -1.04 -6.78 4.90
C ARG A 75 -1.60 -5.66 4.03
N GLU A 76 -2.92 -5.50 3.95
CA GLU A 76 -3.54 -4.44 3.13
C GLU A 76 -3.29 -3.03 3.68
N ARG A 77 -3.33 -2.83 5.01
CA ARG A 77 -2.98 -1.54 5.64
C ARG A 77 -1.54 -1.13 5.34
N TYR A 78 -0.60 -2.07 5.41
CA TYR A 78 0.82 -1.79 5.19
C TYR A 78 1.25 -1.83 3.73
N ALA A 79 0.47 -2.42 2.82
CA ALA A 79 0.80 -2.50 1.40
C ALA A 79 1.05 -1.12 0.76
N GLY A 80 0.33 -0.08 1.20
CA GLY A 80 0.55 1.30 0.73
C GLY A 80 1.88 1.91 1.20
N TYR A 81 2.27 1.62 2.44
CA TYR A 81 3.54 2.11 3.01
C TYR A 81 4.74 1.39 2.42
N LEU A 82 4.66 0.05 2.31
CA LEU A 82 5.70 -0.77 1.70
C LEU A 82 5.97 -0.35 0.25
N LYS A 83 4.91 -0.10 -0.54
CA LYS A 83 5.06 0.36 -1.92
C LYS A 83 5.80 1.70 -2.03
N ARG A 84 5.65 2.61 -1.06
CA ARG A 84 6.42 3.87 -1.03
C ARG A 84 7.88 3.63 -0.67
N GLN A 85 8.13 2.80 0.33
CA GLN A 85 9.49 2.43 0.73
C GLN A 85 10.23 1.71 -0.40
N ASP A 86 9.56 0.83 -1.14
CA ASP A 86 10.17 0.12 -2.28
C ASP A 86 10.59 1.10 -3.39
N ILE A 87 9.77 2.12 -3.68
CA ILE A 87 10.12 3.16 -4.66
C ILE A 87 11.33 3.98 -4.18
N GLU A 88 11.41 4.32 -2.90
CA GLU A 88 12.57 5.01 -2.32
C GLU A 88 13.83 4.15 -2.41
N ILE A 89 13.74 2.85 -2.07
CA ILE A 89 14.83 1.89 -2.20
C ILE A 89 15.28 1.78 -3.66
N GLU A 90 14.36 1.63 -4.61
CA GLU A 90 14.71 1.57 -6.03
C GLU A 90 15.40 2.85 -6.52
N SER A 91 14.92 4.02 -6.08
CA SER A 91 15.55 5.31 -6.36
C SER A 91 16.97 5.40 -5.80
N LEU A 92 17.17 4.99 -4.54
CA LEU A 92 18.48 4.92 -3.90
C LEU A 92 19.41 3.92 -4.60
N HIS A 93 18.93 2.74 -4.97
CA HIS A 93 19.72 1.78 -5.76
C HIS A 93 20.07 2.34 -7.14
N LYS A 94 19.21 3.16 -7.75
CA LYS A 94 19.51 3.83 -9.02
C LYS A 94 20.56 4.92 -8.85
N SER A 95 20.51 5.72 -7.78
CA SER A 95 21.53 6.73 -7.50
C SER A 95 22.88 6.11 -7.12
N MET A 96 22.90 5.02 -6.35
CA MET A 96 24.14 4.30 -6.03
C MET A 96 24.76 3.59 -7.25
N ARG A 97 23.96 3.24 -8.26
CA ARG A 97 24.46 2.69 -9.54
C ARG A 97 25.00 3.74 -10.49
N LEU A 98 24.79 5.04 -10.22
CA LEU A 98 25.49 6.10 -10.94
C LEU A 98 26.93 6.14 -10.42
N SER A 99 27.78 5.34 -11.06
CA SER A 99 29.22 5.41 -10.84
C SER A 99 29.69 6.80 -11.23
N ILE A 100 30.26 7.54 -10.28
CA ILE A 100 30.94 8.79 -10.61
C ILE A 100 32.18 8.39 -11.43
N PRO A 101 32.35 8.91 -12.67
CA PRO A 101 33.57 8.70 -13.43
C PRO A 101 34.77 9.12 -12.59
N LYS A 102 35.80 8.25 -12.54
CA LYS A 102 37.01 8.51 -11.73
C LYS A 102 37.79 9.75 -12.19
N ASP A 103 37.49 10.24 -13.40
CA ASP A 103 38.19 11.33 -14.06
C ASP A 103 37.35 12.63 -14.11
N ILE A 104 36.33 12.79 -13.24
CA ILE A 104 35.60 14.06 -13.15
C ILE A 104 36.49 15.14 -12.53
N ASP A 105 36.70 16.23 -13.28
CA ASP A 105 37.24 17.47 -12.76
C ASP A 105 36.12 18.30 -12.10
N TYR A 106 35.95 18.11 -10.79
CA TYR A 106 34.95 18.81 -9.98
C TYR A 106 35.16 20.33 -9.93
N MET A 107 36.32 20.86 -10.35
CA MET A 107 36.56 22.31 -10.42
C MET A 107 35.78 22.96 -11.56
N LEU A 108 35.53 22.22 -12.65
CA LEU A 108 34.84 22.69 -13.86
C LEU A 108 33.31 22.67 -13.77
N ILE A 109 32.74 22.07 -12.72
CA ILE A 109 31.29 22.02 -12.54
C ILE A 109 30.79 23.34 -11.95
N ASN A 110 30.09 24.12 -12.76
CA ASN A 110 29.39 25.33 -12.35
C ASN A 110 28.10 24.95 -11.59
N GLY A 111 28.10 25.15 -10.28
CA GLY A 111 26.95 24.85 -9.40
C GLY A 111 27.30 24.16 -8.08
N LEU A 112 28.52 23.61 -7.94
CA LEU A 112 29.02 23.14 -6.64
C LEU A 112 29.59 24.31 -5.83
N SER A 113 29.20 24.43 -4.55
CA SER A 113 29.85 25.36 -3.61
C SER A 113 31.30 24.94 -3.35
N ASN A 114 32.15 25.90 -2.98
CA ASN A 114 33.55 25.62 -2.69
C ASN A 114 33.73 24.58 -1.56
N GLU A 115 32.82 24.54 -0.59
CA GLU A 115 32.83 23.59 0.53
C GLU A 115 32.54 22.14 0.08
N ALA A 116 31.63 21.98 -0.89
CA ALA A 116 31.35 20.68 -1.50
C ALA A 116 32.50 20.19 -2.40
N LYS A 117 33.23 21.12 -3.04
CA LYS A 117 34.45 20.80 -3.81
C LYS A 117 35.58 20.34 -2.90
N GLU A 118 35.81 21.01 -1.76
CA GLU A 118 36.84 20.60 -0.79
C GLU A 118 36.56 19.25 -0.13
N SER A 119 35.29 18.93 0.13
CA SER A 119 34.89 17.67 0.79
C SER A 119 35.07 16.42 -0.09
N CYS A 120 35.12 16.57 -1.42
CA CYS A 120 35.35 15.44 -2.35
C CYS A 120 36.83 15.02 -2.46
N PHE A 121 37.77 15.83 -1.94
CA PHE A 121 39.21 15.56 -1.96
C PHE A 121 39.76 15.08 -0.61
N ARG A 122 38.90 14.84 0.39
CA ARG A 122 39.25 14.20 1.67
C ARG A 122 38.86 12.73 1.65
#